data_AF-A0AAV4FK29-F1
#
_entry.id   AF-A0AAV4FK29-F1
#
_cell.length_a   1.000
_cell.length_b   1.000
_cell.length_c   1.000
_cell.angle_alpha   90.00
_cell.angle_beta   90.00
_cell.angle_gamma   90.00
#
_symmetry.space_group_name_H-M   'P 1'
#
loop_
_entity.id
_entity.type
_entity.pdbx_description
1 polymer ?
#
loop_
_entity_poly.entity_id
_entity_poly.type
_entity_poly.pdbx_seq_one_letter_code
_entity_poly.pdbx_strand_id
1 'polypeptide(L)'
;MLPFIKSAHRSARLIWNCCACKEVLETNGLDWIEAKLVETKSKFLNGRTLRLWLQYMKMLDILRKFITGERTGNWNLHLYSMKEMLPYLASSGHSLYAKSVYNYLQQMQTLQEQHPEVFSAFSAGHHVLHRSDRFWARLSPDLVI
;
A
#
# COMPACT_ATOMS: atom_id res chain seq x y z
N MET A 1 -5.84 -33.52 8.75
CA MET A 1 -6.28 -33.09 7.41
C MET A 1 -5.84 -31.65 7.17
N LEU A 2 -4.56 -31.40 6.91
CA LEU A 2 -4.03 -30.07 6.61
C LEU A 2 -2.82 -30.17 5.65
N PRO A 3 -2.99 -29.87 4.35
CA PRO A 3 -1.84 -29.62 3.48
C PRO A 3 -1.86 -28.27 2.75
N PHE A 4 -2.66 -27.27 3.16
CA PHE A 4 -2.83 -26.03 2.38
C PHE A 4 -2.03 -24.80 2.84
N ILE A 5 -1.53 -24.77 4.09
CA ILE A 5 -0.81 -23.61 4.65
C ILE A 5 0.59 -23.40 4.01
N LYS A 6 1.12 -24.38 3.26
CA LYS A 6 2.45 -24.30 2.63
C LYS A 6 2.49 -23.60 1.27
N SER A 7 1.35 -23.15 0.71
CA SER A 7 1.31 -22.57 -0.64
C SER A 7 1.70 -21.09 -0.69
N ALA A 8 1.17 -20.26 0.21
CA ALA A 8 1.41 -18.81 0.19
C ALA A 8 2.87 -18.41 0.51
N HIS A 9 3.52 -19.13 1.43
CA HIS A 9 4.95 -18.94 1.73
C HIS A 9 5.88 -19.37 0.59
N ARG A 10 5.41 -20.20 -0.34
CA ARG A 10 6.21 -20.71 -1.46
C ARG A 10 6.29 -19.70 -2.60
N SER A 11 5.19 -18.98 -2.89
CA SER A 11 5.17 -17.97 -3.95
C SER A 11 6.01 -16.72 -3.64
N ALA A 12 6.03 -16.27 -2.38
CA ALA A 12 6.94 -15.20 -1.97
C ALA A 12 8.41 -15.66 -2.08
N ARG A 13 8.73 -16.88 -1.62
CA ARG A 13 10.11 -17.41 -1.66
C ARG A 13 10.62 -17.63 -3.10
N LEU A 14 9.76 -17.87 -4.08
CA LEU A 14 10.13 -18.02 -5.50
C LEU A 14 10.49 -16.70 -6.18
N ILE A 15 9.87 -15.58 -5.80
CA ILE A 15 10.19 -14.25 -6.37
C ILE A 15 11.58 -13.78 -5.89
N TRP A 16 11.94 -14.06 -4.63
CA TRP A 16 13.22 -13.64 -4.05
C TRP A 16 14.41 -14.57 -4.36
N ASN A 17 14.16 -15.81 -4.82
CA ASN A 17 15.21 -16.78 -5.17
C ASN A 17 15.44 -16.92 -6.69
N CYS A 18 14.83 -16.08 -7.52
CA CYS A 18 15.13 -16.08 -8.95
C CYS A 18 16.51 -15.43 -9.19
N CYS A 19 17.47 -16.17 -9.76
CA CYS A 19 18.80 -15.65 -10.14
C CYS A 19 18.72 -14.30 -10.87
N ALA A 20 17.70 -14.11 -11.70
CA ALA A 20 17.46 -12.88 -12.45
C ALA A 20 17.20 -11.65 -11.55
N CYS A 21 16.52 -11.80 -10.41
CA CYS A 21 16.27 -10.67 -9.51
C CYS A 21 17.55 -10.23 -8.77
N LYS A 22 18.45 -11.16 -8.44
CA LYS A 22 19.76 -10.83 -7.85
C LYS A 22 20.65 -10.10 -8.85
N GLU A 23 20.72 -10.59 -10.08
CA GLU A 23 21.54 -10.00 -11.14
C GLU A 23 21.07 -8.58 -11.49
N VAL A 24 19.75 -8.33 -11.55
CA VAL A 24 19.19 -6.99 -11.73
C VAL A 24 19.51 -6.05 -10.56
N LEU A 25 19.52 -6.56 -9.31
CA LEU A 25 19.89 -5.77 -8.12
C LEU A 25 21.40 -5.47 -8.05
N GLU A 26 22.24 -6.32 -8.63
CA GLU A 26 23.70 -6.12 -8.71
C GLU A 26 24.09 -5.16 -9.84
N THR A 27 23.20 -4.93 -10.82
CA THR A 27 23.44 -3.93 -11.86
C THR A 27 23.08 -2.51 -11.41
N ASN A 28 23.92 -1.55 -11.79
CA ASN A 28 23.69 -0.10 -11.62
C ASN A 28 22.47 0.41 -12.45
N GLY A 29 21.75 -0.49 -13.14
CA GLY A 29 20.66 -0.16 -14.04
C GLY A 29 19.45 0.41 -13.32
N LEU A 30 19.13 -0.07 -12.12
CA LEU A 30 18.04 0.47 -11.30
C LEU A 30 18.32 1.90 -10.86
N ASP A 31 19.53 2.16 -10.36
CA ASP A 31 19.97 3.51 -9.97
C ASP A 31 19.97 4.46 -11.17
N TRP A 32 20.39 3.98 -12.36
CA TRP A 32 20.34 4.75 -13.59
C TRP A 32 18.90 5.07 -14.03
N ILE A 33 17.99 4.09 -13.97
CA ILE A 33 16.57 4.30 -14.29
C ILE A 33 15.97 5.32 -13.31
N GLU A 34 16.25 5.19 -12.01
CA GLU A 34 15.77 6.11 -10.99
C GLU A 34 16.31 7.52 -11.24
N ALA A 35 17.61 7.67 -11.46
CA ALA A 35 18.22 8.95 -11.80
C ALA A 35 17.59 9.57 -13.06
N LYS A 36 17.35 8.77 -14.11
CA LYS A 36 16.72 9.23 -15.35
C LYS A 36 15.27 9.64 -15.14
N LEU A 37 14.52 8.91 -14.32
CA LEU A 37 13.15 9.26 -13.94
C LEU A 37 13.12 10.59 -13.18
N VAL A 38 14.03 10.80 -12.22
CA VAL A 38 14.14 12.05 -11.45
C VAL A 38 14.48 13.23 -12.37
N GLU A 39 15.46 13.06 -13.25
CA GLU A 39 15.86 14.08 -14.23
C GLU A 39 14.70 14.44 -15.18
N THR A 40 13.95 13.44 -15.64
CA THR A 40 12.83 13.67 -16.56
C THR A 40 11.67 14.35 -15.83
N LYS A 41 11.39 13.94 -14.58
CA LYS A 41 10.37 14.56 -13.74
C LYS A 41 10.65 16.03 -13.48
N SER A 42 11.92 16.42 -13.25
CA SER A 42 12.28 17.82 -13.02
C SER A 42 11.99 18.71 -14.23
N LYS A 43 12.27 18.22 -15.45
CA LYS A 43 11.95 18.92 -16.71
C LYS A 43 10.44 19.14 -16.87
N PHE A 44 9.63 18.16 -16.45
CA PHE A 44 8.17 18.25 -16.53
C PHE A 44 7.53 19.22 -15.54
N LEU A 45 8.22 19.59 -14.44
CA LEU A 45 7.70 20.54 -13.47
C LEU A 45 7.56 21.97 -14.03
N ASN A 46 8.20 22.28 -15.16
CA ASN A 46 8.13 23.62 -15.77
C ASN A 46 6.76 23.93 -16.40
N GLY A 47 5.95 22.92 -16.73
CA GLY A 47 4.61 23.10 -17.29
C GLY A 47 3.49 22.91 -16.25
N ARG A 48 2.51 23.81 -16.22
CA ARG A 48 1.34 23.69 -15.30
C ARG A 48 0.56 22.39 -15.53
N THR A 49 0.26 22.06 -16.77
CA THR A 49 -0.46 20.83 -17.15
C THR A 49 0.32 19.57 -16.78
N LEU A 50 1.63 19.55 -17.02
CA LEU A 50 2.48 18.40 -16.70
C LEU A 50 2.58 18.18 -15.19
N ARG A 51 2.65 19.26 -14.40
CA ARG A 51 2.60 19.19 -12.94
C ARG A 51 1.29 18.56 -12.44
N LEU A 52 0.16 18.92 -13.04
CA LEU A 52 -1.12 18.30 -12.75
C LEU A 52 -1.11 16.80 -13.04
N TRP A 53 -0.60 16.38 -14.21
CA TRP A 53 -0.47 14.96 -14.56
C TRP A 53 0.42 14.19 -13.58
N LEU A 54 1.55 14.76 -13.16
CA LEU A 54 2.42 14.13 -12.16
C LEU A 54 1.72 13.99 -10.80
N GLN A 55 0.94 14.99 -10.39
CA GLN A 55 0.12 14.92 -9.17
C GLN A 55 -0.95 13.83 -9.30
N TYR A 56 -1.62 13.73 -10.44
CA TYR A 56 -2.62 12.69 -10.71
C TYR A 56 -2.02 11.29 -10.68
N MET A 57 -0.85 11.08 -11.30
CA MET A 57 -0.14 9.80 -11.23
C MET A 57 0.24 9.43 -9.79
N LYS A 58 0.61 10.42 -8.96
CA LYS A 58 0.84 10.19 -7.53
C LYS A 58 -0.44 9.75 -6.81
N MET A 59 -1.59 10.35 -7.11
CA MET A 59 -2.88 9.92 -6.54
C MET A 59 -3.24 8.48 -6.95
N LEU A 60 -3.05 8.12 -8.21
CA LEU A 60 -3.27 6.74 -8.69
C LEU A 60 -2.34 5.73 -8.02
N ASP A 61 -1.08 6.09 -7.80
CA ASP A 61 -0.14 5.23 -7.07
C ASP A 61 -0.58 5.00 -5.61
N ILE A 62 -1.06 6.04 -4.93
CA ILE A 62 -1.62 5.92 -3.57
C ILE A 62 -2.85 5.01 -3.57
N LEU A 63 -3.77 5.19 -4.51
CA LEU A 63 -4.97 4.36 -4.63
C LEU A 63 -4.60 2.89 -4.90
N ARG A 64 -3.63 2.64 -5.79
CA ARG A 64 -3.11 1.29 -6.05
C ARG A 64 -2.54 0.67 -4.79
N LYS A 65 -1.76 1.41 -4.00
CA LYS A 65 -1.21 0.94 -2.71
C LYS A 65 -2.31 0.63 -1.70
N PHE A 66 -3.32 1.48 -1.60
CA PHE A 66 -4.48 1.25 -0.74
C PHE A 66 -5.22 -0.04 -1.11
N ILE A 67 -5.61 -0.19 -2.38
CA ILE A 67 -6.26 -1.41 -2.88
C ILE A 67 -5.37 -2.63 -2.63
N THR A 68 -4.06 -2.53 -2.87
CA THR A 68 -3.12 -3.62 -2.58
C THR A 68 -3.14 -3.99 -1.10
N GLY A 69 -3.12 -3.00 -0.21
CA GLY A 69 -3.23 -3.19 1.25
C GLY A 69 -4.48 -3.98 1.61
N GLU A 70 -5.64 -3.51 1.15
CA GLU A 70 -6.95 -4.15 1.41
C GLU A 70 -7.02 -5.58 0.85
N ARG A 71 -6.68 -5.74 -0.44
CA ARG A 71 -6.82 -7.03 -1.14
C ARG A 71 -5.89 -8.10 -0.61
N THR A 72 -4.74 -7.70 -0.05
CA THR A 72 -3.74 -8.61 0.53
C THR A 72 -3.80 -8.69 2.04
N GLY A 73 -4.61 -7.87 2.72
CA GLY A 73 -4.61 -7.76 4.18
C GLY A 73 -3.26 -7.27 4.74
N ASN A 74 -2.54 -6.42 3.99
CA ASN A 74 -1.30 -5.83 4.47
C ASN A 74 -1.60 -4.56 5.26
N TRP A 75 -1.58 -4.70 6.58
CA TRP A 75 -1.92 -3.65 7.53
C TRP A 75 -1.03 -2.40 7.43
N ASN A 76 0.28 -2.60 7.31
CA ASN A 76 1.22 -1.48 7.19
C ASN A 76 1.00 -0.69 5.90
N LEU A 77 0.72 -1.39 4.79
CA LEU A 77 0.43 -0.76 3.51
C LEU A 77 -0.91 -0.01 3.54
N HIS A 78 -1.91 -0.55 4.22
CA HIS A 78 -3.18 0.13 4.50
C HIS A 78 -2.92 1.48 5.20
N LEU A 79 -2.27 1.48 6.37
CA LEU A 79 -1.99 2.70 7.12
C LEU A 79 -1.12 3.70 6.36
N TYR A 80 -0.10 3.21 5.66
CA TYR A 80 0.77 4.05 4.85
C TYR A 80 -0.01 4.77 3.74
N SER A 81 -0.86 4.04 3.01
CA SER A 81 -1.65 4.62 1.92
C SER A 81 -2.70 5.60 2.42
N MET A 82 -3.34 5.33 3.56
CA MET A 82 -4.27 6.25 4.24
C MET A 82 -3.58 7.57 4.63
N LYS A 83 -2.36 7.48 5.17
CA LYS A 83 -1.54 8.67 5.49
C LYS A 83 -1.19 9.48 4.25
N GLU A 84 -0.74 8.83 3.16
CA GLU A 84 -0.41 9.51 1.91
C GLU A 84 -1.64 10.14 1.22
N MET A 85 -2.83 9.58 1.44
CA MET A 85 -4.09 10.09 0.88
C MET A 85 -4.58 11.37 1.58
N LEU A 86 -4.16 11.60 2.83
CA LEU A 86 -4.68 12.67 3.69
C LEU A 86 -4.60 14.09 3.09
N PRO A 87 -3.48 14.53 2.46
CA PRO A 87 -3.42 15.84 1.82
C PRO A 87 -4.40 15.99 0.66
N TYR A 88 -4.73 14.88 -0.02
CA TYR A 88 -5.68 14.88 -1.13
C TYR A 88 -7.12 14.97 -0.65
N LEU A 89 -7.46 14.30 0.46
CA LEU A 89 -8.78 14.46 1.09
C LEU A 89 -9.00 15.90 1.59
N ALA A 90 -7.98 16.50 2.21
CA ALA A 90 -8.06 17.89 2.67
C ALA A 90 -8.20 18.88 1.51
N SER A 91 -7.38 18.73 0.45
CA SER A 91 -7.38 19.66 -0.69
C SER A 91 -8.59 19.52 -1.63
N SER A 92 -9.26 18.36 -1.65
CA SER A 92 -10.47 18.12 -2.45
C SER A 92 -11.77 18.54 -1.74
N GLY A 93 -11.68 19.10 -0.52
CA GLY A 93 -12.87 19.51 0.25
C GLY A 93 -13.54 18.38 1.04
N HIS A 94 -12.96 17.17 1.06
CA HIS A 94 -13.42 16.07 1.90
C HIS A 94 -12.92 16.20 3.35
N SER A 95 -13.15 17.36 3.97
CA SER A 95 -12.62 17.72 5.29
C SER A 95 -13.06 16.78 6.41
N LEU A 96 -14.31 16.28 6.36
CA LEU A 96 -14.80 15.28 7.31
C LEU A 96 -14.04 13.95 7.20
N TYR A 97 -13.79 13.46 5.98
CA TYR A 97 -12.99 12.27 5.77
C TYR A 97 -11.53 12.49 6.20
N ALA A 98 -10.94 13.64 5.84
CA ALA A 98 -9.57 13.96 6.26
C ALA A 98 -9.42 13.96 7.80
N LYS A 99 -10.39 14.54 8.52
CA LYS A 99 -10.42 14.54 9.99
C LYS A 99 -10.58 13.13 10.56
N SER A 100 -11.52 12.34 10.04
CA SER A 100 -11.75 10.97 10.49
C SER A 100 -10.52 10.09 10.26
N VAL A 101 -9.89 10.18 9.07
CA VAL A 101 -8.66 9.44 8.76
C VAL A 101 -7.51 9.89 9.66
N TYR A 102 -7.37 11.20 9.92
CA TYR A 102 -6.35 11.72 10.82
C TYR A 102 -6.49 11.12 12.23
N ASN A 103 -7.69 11.19 12.80
CA ASN A 103 -7.97 10.65 14.13
C ASN A 103 -7.74 9.13 14.18
N TYR A 104 -8.20 8.42 13.15
CA TYR A 104 -7.96 7.00 13.00
C TYR A 104 -6.45 6.68 13.00
N LEU A 105 -5.66 7.36 12.17
CA LEU A 105 -4.21 7.13 12.11
C LEU A 105 -3.51 7.39 13.45
N GLN A 106 -3.95 8.39 14.22
CA GLN A 106 -3.43 8.63 15.57
C GLN A 106 -3.74 7.46 16.52
N GLN A 107 -4.97 6.95 16.50
CA GLN A 107 -5.34 5.76 17.29
C GLN A 107 -4.52 4.54 16.87
N MET A 108 -4.25 4.39 15.57
CA MET A 108 -3.47 3.25 15.07
C MET A 108 -2.00 3.31 15.48
N GLN A 109 -1.45 4.48 15.82
CA GLN A 109 -0.09 4.62 16.34
C GLN A 109 0.06 4.07 17.76
N THR A 110 -0.95 4.25 18.62
CA THR A 110 -0.96 3.77 20.00
C THR A 110 -1.63 2.40 20.16
N LEU A 111 -2.09 1.80 19.06
CA LEU A 111 -2.86 0.55 19.06
C LEU A 111 -2.10 -0.61 19.71
N GLN A 112 -0.79 -0.72 19.46
CA GLN A 112 0.03 -1.78 20.03
C GLN A 112 0.08 -1.73 21.57
N GLU A 113 0.07 -0.54 22.15
CA GLU A 113 0.14 -0.33 23.60
C GLU A 113 -1.24 -0.47 24.25
N GLN A 114 -2.27 0.10 23.63
CA GLN A 114 -3.63 0.12 24.19
C GLN A 114 -4.41 -1.18 23.97
N HIS A 115 -4.21 -1.83 22.83
CA HIS A 115 -4.96 -3.02 22.39
C HIS A 115 -4.05 -4.00 21.64
N PRO A 116 -3.08 -4.64 22.34
CA PRO A 116 -2.10 -5.52 21.72
C PRO A 116 -2.72 -6.71 20.98
N GLU A 117 -3.85 -7.24 21.46
CA GLU A 117 -4.60 -8.32 20.80
C GLU A 117 -5.17 -7.87 19.44
N VAL A 118 -5.70 -6.65 19.35
CA VAL A 118 -6.22 -6.07 18.11
C VAL A 118 -5.08 -5.77 17.15
N PHE A 119 -3.98 -5.19 17.65
CA PHE A 119 -2.79 -4.95 16.86
C PHE A 119 -2.24 -6.23 16.24
N SER A 120 -2.18 -7.32 17.01
CA SER A 120 -1.74 -8.63 16.54
C SER A 120 -2.68 -9.17 15.44
N ALA A 121 -4.00 -9.10 15.65
CA ALA A 121 -4.98 -9.52 14.66
C ALA A 121 -4.90 -8.70 13.37
N PHE A 122 -4.77 -7.38 13.46
CA PHE A 122 -4.65 -6.50 12.29
C PHE A 122 -3.36 -6.76 11.53
N SER A 123 -2.24 -6.91 12.24
CA SER A 123 -0.94 -7.25 11.66
C SER A 123 -0.94 -8.61 10.96
N ALA A 124 -1.77 -9.56 11.42
CA ALA A 124 -2.02 -10.84 10.74
C ALA A 124 -2.95 -10.72 9.52
N GLY A 125 -3.50 -9.53 9.25
CA GLY A 125 -4.38 -9.23 8.12
C GLY A 125 -5.86 -9.43 8.40
N HIS A 126 -6.28 -9.55 9.66
CA HIS A 126 -7.69 -9.73 10.05
C HIS A 126 -8.52 -8.44 10.09
N HIS A 127 -7.95 -7.30 9.66
CA HIS A 127 -8.70 -6.05 9.47
C HIS A 127 -9.59 -6.09 8.21
N VAL A 128 -9.38 -7.07 7.33
CA VAL A 128 -10.15 -7.32 6.12
C VAL A 128 -10.72 -8.74 6.12
N LEU A 129 -11.85 -8.91 5.46
CA LEU A 129 -12.61 -10.15 5.39
C LEU A 129 -12.45 -10.81 4.01
N HIS A 130 -12.60 -12.14 3.93
CA HIS A 130 -12.67 -12.84 2.65
C HIS A 130 -13.59 -14.06 2.73
N ARG A 131 -14.32 -14.34 1.64
CA ARG A 131 -15.18 -15.54 1.53
C ARG A 131 -14.46 -16.75 0.93
N SER A 132 -13.32 -16.53 0.28
CA SER A 132 -12.54 -17.55 -0.40
C SER A 132 -11.07 -17.44 0.00
N ASP A 133 -10.33 -18.55 -0.01
CA ASP A 133 -8.89 -18.61 0.32
C ASP A 133 -7.98 -18.08 -0.82
N ARG A 134 -8.45 -17.10 -1.59
CA ARG A 134 -7.67 -16.46 -2.65
C ARG A 134 -6.90 -15.29 -2.06
N PHE A 135 -5.60 -15.23 -2.33
CA PHE A 135 -4.69 -14.22 -1.78
C PHE A 135 -5.16 -12.77 -2.03
N TRP A 136 -5.63 -12.48 -3.24
CA TRP A 136 -6.11 -11.16 -3.65
C TRP A 136 -7.64 -11.07 -3.59
N ALA A 137 -8.29 -11.67 -2.58
CA ALA A 137 -9.75 -11.69 -2.45
C ALA A 137 -10.29 -11.02 -1.19
N ARG A 138 -9.43 -10.40 -0.38
CA ARG A 138 -9.84 -9.71 0.85
C ARG A 138 -10.53 -8.37 0.57
N LEU A 139 -11.51 -8.02 1.38
CA LEU A 139 -12.32 -6.81 1.27
C LEU A 139 -12.53 -6.21 2.66
N SER A 140 -12.68 -4.89 2.69
CA SER A 140 -13.05 -4.11 3.86
C SER A 140 -14.40 -4.63 4.41
N PRO A 141 -14.60 -4.67 5.74
CA PRO A 141 -15.83 -5.21 6.35
C PRO A 141 -17.13 -4.56 5.84
N ASP A 142 -17.09 -3.26 5.54
CA ASP A 142 -18.19 -2.47 4.97
C ASP A 142 -18.55 -2.87 3.54
N LEU A 143 -17.64 -3.50 2.80
CA LEU A 143 -17.84 -3.93 1.41
C LEU A 143 -18.34 -5.38 1.32
N VAL A 144 -18.47 -6.09 2.44
CA VAL A 144 -18.94 -7.48 2.47
C VAL A 144 -20.43 -7.52 2.80
N ILE A 145 -21.27 -7.52 1.75
CA ILE A 145 -22.73 -7.75 1.81
C ILE A 145 -23.04 -9.20 1.45
#